data_AF-A0A969JSA2-F1
#
_entry.id   AF-A0A969JSA2-F1
#
_cell.length_a   1.000
_cell.length_b   1.000
_cell.length_c   1.000
_cell.angle_alpha   90.00
_cell.angle_beta   90.00
_cell.angle_gamma   90.00
#
_symmetry.space_group_name_H-M   'P 1'
#
loop_
_entity.id
_entity.type
_entity.pdbx_description
1 polymer ?
#
loop_
_entity_poly.entity_id
_entity_poly.type
_entity_poly.pdbx_seq_one_letter_code
_entity_poly.pdbx_strand_id
1 'polypeptide(L)'
;MDETDQRPPLVVCDAGPLIHLDELACLDLLADFPAVLVPPEVWREVQQHRLSALGQAVVTLRQVSPIRPVPAEFVPRWPGSLPSMQGSSRSARRAGA
;
A
#
# COMPACT_ATOMS: atom_id res chain seq x y z
N MET A 1 -36.45 7.74 -0.69
CA MET A 1 -35.17 7.45 0.00
C MET A 1 -34.37 6.69 -1.02
N ASP A 2 -33.35 7.33 -1.57
CA ASP A 2 -32.50 6.70 -2.58
C ASP A 2 -31.83 5.51 -1.90
N GLU A 3 -31.99 4.32 -2.48
CA GLU A 3 -31.39 3.07 -2.02
C GLU A 3 -29.91 3.14 -2.40
N THR A 4 -29.18 4.01 -1.69
CA THR A 4 -27.80 4.39 -2.01
C THR A 4 -26.95 3.15 -2.14
N ASP A 5 -26.30 3.03 -3.31
CA ASP A 5 -25.22 2.11 -3.68
C ASP A 5 -24.67 1.33 -2.47
N GLN A 6 -25.18 0.11 -2.24
CA GLN A 6 -24.89 -0.76 -1.09
C GLN A 6 -23.46 -1.34 -1.11
N ARG A 7 -22.51 -0.63 -1.71
CA ARG A 7 -21.11 -1.07 -1.77
C ARG A 7 -20.41 -0.67 -0.48
N PRO A 8 -19.61 -1.56 0.10
CA PRO A 8 -18.80 -1.20 1.26
C PRO A 8 -17.88 -0.02 0.91
N PRO A 9 -17.63 0.90 1.87
CA PRO A 9 -16.81 2.06 1.63
C PRO A 9 -15.39 1.65 1.27
N LEU A 10 -14.78 2.39 0.33
CA LEU A 10 -13.36 2.27 0.04
C LEU A 10 -12.58 3.06 1.09
N VAL A 11 -11.81 2.36 1.93
CA VAL A 11 -11.01 2.99 2.99
C VAL A 11 -9.53 2.86 2.67
N VAL A 12 -8.83 3.99 2.72
CA VAL A 12 -7.38 4.07 2.58
C VAL A 12 -6.84 4.71 3.85
N CYS A 13 -5.77 4.16 4.42
CA CYS A 13 -5.16 4.69 5.64
C CYS A 13 -3.70 5.06 5.39
N ASP A 14 -3.27 6.14 6.05
CA ASP A 14 -1.90 6.64 6.01
C ASP A 14 -1.04 5.97 7.11
N ALA A 15 0.28 6.15 7.07
CA ALA A 15 1.22 5.51 7.98
C ALA A 15 1.03 6.00 9.42
N GLY A 16 0.93 7.32 9.60
CA GLY A 16 0.77 7.96 10.90
C GLY A 16 -0.38 7.37 11.72
N PRO A 17 -1.62 7.34 11.20
CA PRO A 17 -2.74 6.70 11.88
C PRO A 17 -2.53 5.20 12.16
N LEU A 18 -2.00 4.42 11.21
CA LEU A 18 -1.76 2.98 11.45
C LEU A 18 -0.75 2.73 12.58
N ILE A 19 0.35 3.50 12.59
CA ILE A 19 1.38 3.43 13.63
C ILE A 19 0.79 3.87 14.97
N HIS A 20 0.09 5.01 14.99
CA HIS A 20 -0.42 5.58 16.23
C HIS A 20 -1.52 4.73 16.87
N LEU A 21 -2.40 4.12 16.07
CA LEU A 21 -3.41 3.19 16.58
C LEU A 21 -2.76 1.92 17.16
N ASP A 22 -1.66 1.41 16.58
CA ASP A 22 -0.92 0.29 17.18
C ASP A 22 -0.23 0.69 18.49
N GLU A 23 0.33 1.90 18.58
CA GLU A 23 0.93 2.44 19.81
C GLU A 23 -0.09 2.54 20.95
N LEU A 24 -1.32 2.92 20.63
CA LEU A 24 -2.44 3.02 21.58
C LEU A 24 -3.19 1.69 21.79
N ALA A 25 -2.77 0.61 21.12
CA ALA A 25 -3.43 -0.69 21.13
C ALA A 25 -4.93 -0.62 20.75
N CYS A 26 -5.28 0.24 19.80
CA CYS A 26 -6.65 0.48 19.34
C CYS A 26 -6.83 0.34 17.81
N LEU A 27 -6.04 -0.53 17.18
CA LEU A 27 -6.20 -0.87 15.74
C LEU A 27 -7.55 -1.51 15.41
N ASP A 28 -8.22 -2.09 16.40
CA ASP A 28 -9.56 -2.66 16.33
C ASP A 28 -10.64 -1.62 15.98
N LEU A 29 -10.37 -0.32 16.16
CA LEU A 29 -11.25 0.75 15.67
C LEU A 29 -11.43 0.73 14.14
N LEU A 30 -10.56 0.04 13.41
CA LEU A 30 -10.67 -0.15 11.96
C LEU A 30 -11.36 -1.47 11.58
N ALA A 31 -11.77 -2.30 12.55
CA ALA A 31 -12.32 -3.64 12.30
C ALA A 31 -13.70 -3.64 11.62
N ASP A 32 -14.45 -2.55 11.72
CA ASP A 32 -15.75 -2.39 11.04
C ASP A 32 -15.60 -2.25 9.51
N PHE A 33 -14.39 -1.97 9.02
CA PHE A 33 -14.12 -1.91 7.60
C PHE A 33 -13.77 -3.29 7.04
N PRO A 34 -14.40 -3.73 5.93
CA PRO A 34 -14.09 -5.03 5.32
C PRO A 34 -12.61 -5.16 4.91
N ALA A 35 -11.99 -4.05 4.51
CA ALA A 35 -10.57 -3.94 4.28
C ALA A 35 -10.12 -2.48 4.36
N VAL A 36 -8.93 -2.26 4.92
CA VAL A 36 -8.21 -0.99 4.84
C VAL A 36 -7.11 -1.14 3.81
N LEU A 37 -7.16 -0.31 2.78
CA LEU A 37 -6.19 -0.31 1.70
C LEU A 37 -4.97 0.53 2.09
N VAL A 38 -3.78 -0.01 1.85
CA VAL A 38 -2.52 0.60 2.25
C VAL A 38 -1.61 0.69 1.01
N PRO A 39 -1.24 1.89 0.56
CA PRO A 39 -0.30 2.06 -0.54
C PRO A 39 1.08 1.46 -0.22
N PRO A 40 1.91 1.10 -1.23
CA PRO A 40 3.16 0.40 -0.98
C PRO A 40 4.16 1.21 -0.16
N GLU A 41 4.22 2.52 -0.37
CA GLU A 41 5.11 3.43 0.38
C GLU A 41 4.67 3.53 1.85
N VAL A 42 3.37 3.68 2.11
CA VAL A 42 2.79 3.66 3.46
C VAL A 42 3.11 2.32 4.15
N TRP A 43 2.92 1.20 3.44
CA TRP A 43 3.23 -0.12 3.99
C TRP A 43 4.69 -0.24 4.41
N ARG A 44 5.63 0.32 3.64
CA ARG A 44 7.06 0.34 4.00
C ARG A 44 7.31 1.20 5.23
N GLU A 45 6.67 2.36 5.33
CA GLU A 45 6.76 3.22 6.52
C GLU A 45 6.35 2.47 7.78
N VAL A 46 5.17 1.86 7.74
CA VAL A 46 4.63 1.10 8.86
C VAL A 46 5.52 -0.10 9.15
N GLN A 47 6.02 -0.81 8.13
CA GLN A 47 6.96 -1.92 8.33
C GLN A 47 8.25 -1.49 9.02
N GLN A 48 8.79 -0.32 8.68
CA GLN A 48 10.03 0.20 9.26
C GLN A 48 9.86 0.70 10.69
N HIS A 49 8.75 1.40 10.98
CA HIS A 49 8.52 2.02 12.28
C HIS A 49 7.77 1.12 13.27
N ARG A 50 6.84 0.30 12.76
CA ARG A 50 5.90 -0.46 13.60
C ARG A 50 5.36 -1.71 12.90
N LEU A 51 6.24 -2.69 12.64
CA LEU A 51 5.87 -3.96 11.98
C LEU A 51 4.66 -4.68 12.61
N SER A 52 4.45 -4.56 13.93
CA SER A 52 3.30 -5.13 14.64
C SER A 52 1.96 -4.70 14.05
N ALA A 53 1.84 -3.44 13.61
CA ALA A 53 0.61 -2.89 13.04
C ALA A 53 0.14 -3.64 11.77
N LEU A 54 1.08 -4.24 11.04
CA LEU A 54 0.78 -5.00 9.82
C LEU A 54 0.38 -6.46 10.08
N GLY A 55 0.64 -6.97 11.28
CA GLY A 55 0.43 -8.37 11.65
C GLY A 55 -0.81 -8.63 12.49
N GLN A 56 -1.59 -7.60 12.84
CA GLN A 56 -2.75 -7.77 13.71
C GLN A 56 -3.94 -8.39 12.97
N ALA A 57 -4.42 -9.54 13.45
CA ALA A 57 -5.54 -10.26 12.84
C ALA A 57 -6.91 -9.55 12.99
N VAL A 58 -7.00 -8.53 13.86
CA VAL A 58 -8.25 -7.80 14.14
C VAL A 58 -8.68 -6.88 12.99
N VAL A 59 -7.74 -6.47 12.14
CA VAL A 59 -7.99 -5.58 11.00
C VAL A 59 -7.44 -6.20 9.71
N THR A 60 -8.22 -6.14 8.64
CA THR A 60 -7.77 -6.62 7.32
C THR A 60 -7.07 -5.49 6.59
N LEU A 61 -5.73 -5.45 6.66
CA LEU A 61 -4.91 -4.54 5.86
C LEU A 61 -4.55 -5.18 4.52
N ARG A 62 -4.73 -4.43 3.42
CA ARG A 62 -4.38 -4.91 2.07
C ARG A 62 -3.45 -3.93 1.41
N GLN A 63 -2.23 -4.38 1.13
CA GLN A 63 -1.33 -3.60 0.29
C GLN A 63 -1.90 -3.54 -1.13
N VAL A 64 -2.07 -2.34 -1.68
CA VAL A 64 -2.58 -2.15 -3.04
C VAL A 64 -1.67 -1.25 -3.85
N SER A 65 -1.38 -1.65 -5.08
CA SER A 65 -0.65 -0.80 -6.02
C SER A 65 -1.58 0.30 -6.56
N PRO A 66 -1.10 1.55 -6.67
CA PRO A 66 -1.90 2.60 -7.27
C PRO A 66 -2.13 2.30 -8.75
N ILE A 67 -3.35 2.57 -9.24
CA ILE A 67 -3.76 2.34 -10.63
C ILE A 67 -2.97 3.23 -11.59
N ARG A 68 -2.53 4.41 -11.13
CA ARG A 68 -1.65 5.31 -11.87
C ARG A 68 -0.26 5.31 -11.25
N PRO A 69 0.81 5.32 -12.05
CA PRO A 69 2.15 5.48 -11.52
C PRO A 69 2.26 6.83 -10.82
N VAL A 70 2.92 6.84 -9.66
CA VAL A 70 3.28 8.07 -8.95
C VAL A 70 4.30 8.82 -9.82
N PRO A 71 4.08 10.10 -10.15
CA PRO A 71 5.04 10.89 -10.90
C PRO A 71 6.41 10.91 -10.20
N ALA A 72 7.50 10.92 -10.96
CA ALA A 72 8.85 10.72 -10.45
C ALA A 72 9.26 11.75 -9.39
N GLU A 73 8.70 12.95 -9.43
CA GLU A 73 8.88 14.02 -8.45
C GLU A 73 8.25 13.72 -7.08
N PHE A 74 7.24 12.86 -7.04
CA PHE A 74 6.56 12.42 -5.81
C PHE A 74 6.99 11.03 -5.35
N VAL A 75 7.86 10.35 -6.10
CA VAL A 75 8.45 9.08 -5.66
C VAL A 75 9.37 9.37 -4.46
N PRO A 76 9.10 8.78 -3.28
CA PRO A 76 9.91 9.06 -2.11
C PRO A 76 11.36 8.61 -2.32
N ARG A 77 12.32 9.50 -2.02
CA ARG A 77 13.76 9.18 -2.09
C ARG A 77 14.23 8.55 -0.78
N TRP A 78 13.74 7.36 -0.49
CA TRP A 78 14.12 6.64 0.72
C TRP A 78 15.48 5.97 0.50
N PRO A 79 16.41 6.04 1.47
CA PRO A 79 17.67 5.31 1.40
C PRO A 79 17.37 3.80 1.25
N GLY A 80 17.73 3.21 0.11
CA GLY A 80 17.52 1.78 -0.17
C GLY A 80 16.40 1.44 -1.16
N SER A 81 15.61 2.41 -1.62
CA SER A 81 14.62 2.18 -2.68
C SER A 81 15.32 2.13 -4.05
N LEU A 82 15.73 0.93 -4.49
CA LEU A 82 16.13 0.73 -5.87
C LEU A 82 14.88 0.90 -6.77
N PRO A 83 14.93 1.73 -7.83
CA PRO A 83 13.84 1.74 -8.79
C PRO A 83 13.74 0.34 -9.40
N SER A 84 12.55 -0.24 -9.33
CA SER A 84 12.26 -1.52 -9.97
C SER A 84 12.65 -1.43 -11.45
N MET A 85 13.71 -2.14 -11.84
CA MET A 85 14.12 -2.26 -13.24
C MET A 85 12.98 -2.92 -14.00
N GLN A 86 12.17 -2.14 -14.71
CA GLN A 86 11.30 -2.69 -15.73
C GLN A 86 12.18 -3.20 -16.86
N GLY A 87 12.12 -4.51 -17.10
CA GLY A 87 12.98 -5.25 -18.01
C GLY A 87 12.97 -4.68 -19.42
N SER A 88 14.14 -4.26 -19.90
CA SER A 88 14.33 -3.96 -21.31
C SER A 88 14.52 -5.29 -22.05
N SER A 89 13.42 -5.84 -22.60
CA SER A 89 13.50 -6.91 -23.60
C SER A 89 14.23 -6.40 -24.84
N ARG A 90 15.54 -6.62 -24.92
CA ARG A 90 16.26 -6.54 -26.20
C ARG A 90 15.85 -7.73 -27.06
N SER A 91 15.02 -7.44 -28.06
CA SER A 91 14.72 -8.33 -29.18
C SER A 91 16.02 -8.69 -29.90
N ALA A 92 16.47 -9.94 -29.75
CA ALA A 92 17.58 -10.49 -30.52
C ALA A 92 17.09 -10.76 -31.95
N ARG A 93 17.46 -9.87 -32.89
CA ARG A 93 17.35 -10.14 -34.32
C ARG A 93 18.30 -11.28 -34.66
N ARG A 94 17.74 -12.41 -35.13
CA ARG A 94 18.49 -13.42 -35.88
C ARG A 94 18.99 -12.78 -37.18
N ALA A 95 20.30 -12.72 -37.36
CA ALA A 95 20.91 -12.54 -38.67
C ALA A 95 21.40 -13.91 -39.12
N GLY A 96 20.85 -14.39 -40.23
CA GLY A 96 21.38 -15.53 -40.96
C GLY A 96 22.44 -15.08 -41.95
N ALA A 97 23.42 -15.94 -42.17
CA ALA A 97 24.09 -16.26 -43.43
C ALA A 97 25.04 -17.43 -43.14
#